data_AF-A0A8J6QDD7-F1
#
_entry.id   AF-A0A8J6QDD7-F1
#
_cell.length_a   1.000
_cell.length_b   1.000
_cell.length_c   1.000
_cell.angle_alpha   90.00
_cell.angle_beta   90.00
_cell.angle_gamma   90.00
#
_symmetry.space_group_name_H-M   'P 1'
#
loop_
_entity.id
_entity.type
_entity.pdbx_description
1 polymer ?
#
loop_
_entity_poly.entity_id
_entity_poly.type
_entity_poly.pdbx_seq_one_letter_code
_entity_poly.pdbx_strand_id
1 'polypeptide(L)' 'MSREEQRQAVRELREGLITQLEELYGNAFESLASQNLGEGGIARLTQLLLRSREAAITPLQEEIEAPLITRAPEAP' A
#
# COMPACT_ATOMS: atom_id res chain seq x y z
N MET A 1 -8.84 -4.64 -24.65
CA MET A 1 -7.72 -3.76 -24.23
C MET A 1 -6.44 -4.29 -24.83
N SER A 2 -5.63 -3.40 -25.39
CA SER A 2 -4.24 -3.68 -25.75
C SER A 2 -3.44 -4.07 -24.49
N ARG A 3 -2.37 -4.86 -24.66
CA ARG A 3 -1.41 -5.14 -23.58
C ARG A 3 -0.84 -3.85 -22.98
N GLU A 4 -0.72 -2.79 -23.76
CA GLU A 4 -0.28 -1.48 -23.29
C GLU A 4 -1.32 -0.83 -22.36
N GLU A 5 -2.58 -0.82 -22.80
CA GLU A 5 -3.70 -0.28 -22.01
C GLU A 5 -3.89 -1.07 -20.70
N GLN A 6 -3.70 -2.38 -20.73
CA GLN A 6 -3.77 -3.22 -19.53
C GLN A 6 -2.64 -2.90 -18.56
N ARG A 7 -1.41 -2.69 -19.06
CA ARG A 7 -0.25 -2.30 -18.23
C ARG A 7 -0.47 -0.94 -17.57
N GLN A 8 -0.96 0.03 -18.34
CA GLN A 8 -1.25 1.36 -17.83
C GLN A 8 -2.37 1.33 -16.78
N ALA A 9 -3.45 0.59 -17.02
CA ALA A 9 -4.54 0.46 -16.06
C ALA A 9 -4.12 -0.21 -14.73
N VAL A 10 -3.27 -1.23 -14.78
CA VAL A 10 -2.72 -1.88 -13.57
C VAL A 10 -1.84 -0.89 -12.77
N ARG A 11 -1.02 -0.10 -13.47
CA ARG A 11 -0.19 0.93 -12.84
C ARG A 11 -1.05 1.99 -12.15
N GLU A 12 -2.04 2.53 -12.83
CA GLU A 12 -2.95 3.57 -12.29
C GLU A 12 -3.72 3.05 -11.09
N LEU A 13 -4.26 1.82 -11.17
CA LEU A 13 -4.95 1.20 -10.04
C LEU A 13 -4.02 1.08 -8.83
N ARG A 14 -2.79 0.61 -9.04
CA ARG A 14 -1.82 0.43 -7.96
C ARG A 14 -1.39 1.75 -7.32
N GLU A 15 -1.11 2.79 -8.12
CA GLU A 15 -0.81 4.13 -7.62
C GLU A 15 -2.00 4.66 -6.78
N GLY A 16 -3.23 4.47 -7.26
CA GLY A 16 -4.44 4.81 -6.49
C GLY A 16 -4.60 4.02 -5.20
N LEU A 17 -4.22 2.73 -5.17
CA LEU A 17 -4.23 1.91 -3.96
C LEU A 17 -3.20 2.41 -2.93
N ILE A 18 -2.00 2.80 -3.37
CA ILE A 18 -0.99 3.39 -2.47
C ILE A 18 -1.54 4.65 -1.82
N THR A 19 -2.10 5.58 -2.59
CA THR A 19 -2.68 6.82 -2.05
C THR A 19 -3.79 6.55 -1.04
N GLN A 20 -4.71 5.63 -1.34
CA GLN A 20 -5.79 5.26 -0.41
C GLN A 20 -5.27 4.66 0.90
N LEU A 21 -4.23 3.81 0.81
CA LEU A 21 -3.60 3.24 2.00
C LEU A 21 -2.89 4.31 2.83
N GLU A 22 -2.17 5.23 2.19
CA GLU A 22 -1.51 6.35 2.88
C GLU A 22 -2.51 7.24 3.64
N GLU A 23 -3.64 7.57 3.02
CA GLU A 23 -4.72 8.32 3.66
C GLU A 23 -5.32 7.55 4.84
N LEU A 24 -5.61 6.24 4.65
CA LEU A 24 -6.12 5.38 5.72
C LEU A 24 -5.18 5.35 6.92
N TYR A 25 -3.88 5.14 6.69
CA TYR A 25 -2.89 5.11 7.75
C TYR A 25 -2.72 6.49 8.41
N GLY A 26 -2.76 7.58 7.64
CA GLY A 26 -2.74 8.95 8.17
C GLY A 26 -3.89 9.19 9.15
N ASN A 27 -5.13 8.88 8.73
CA ASN A 27 -6.32 9.01 9.57
C ASN A 27 -6.25 8.12 10.84
N ALA A 28 -5.65 6.93 10.73
CA ALA A 28 -5.45 6.05 11.87
C ALA A 28 -4.42 6.62 12.88
N PHE A 29 -3.34 7.24 12.40
CA PHE A 29 -2.37 7.93 13.27
C PHE A 29 -2.98 9.16 13.95
N GLU A 30 -3.77 9.96 13.23
CA GLU A 30 -4.50 11.09 13.82
C GLU A 30 -5.46 10.63 14.91
N SER A 31 -6.22 9.55 14.63
CA SER A 31 -7.11 8.92 15.61
C SER A 31 -6.34 8.47 16.85
N LEU A 32 -5.17 7.86 16.68
CA LEU A 32 -4.32 7.42 17.80
C LEU A 32 -3.80 8.61 18.62
N ALA A 33 -3.35 9.69 17.97
CA ALA A 33 -2.84 10.89 18.61
C ALA A 33 -3.91 11.64 19.41
N SER A 34 -5.18 11.52 19.01
CA SER A 34 -6.32 12.10 19.72
C SER A 34 -6.70 11.36 21.01
N GLN A 35 -6.18 10.14 21.23
CA GLN A 35 -6.49 9.34 22.42
C GLN A 35 -5.62 9.74 23.61
N ASN A 36 -6.25 9.92 24.78
CA ASN A 36 -5.52 10.14 26.03
C ASN A 36 -5.11 8.80 26.67
N LEU A 37 -4.25 8.06 25.95
CA LEU A 37 -3.65 6.82 26.43
C LEU A 37 -2.29 7.14 27.08
N GLY A 38 -1.91 6.39 28.12
CA GLY A 38 -0.57 6.54 28.71
C GLY A 38 0.54 6.25 27.68
N GLU A 39 1.70 6.90 27.83
CA GLU A 39 2.80 6.93 26.83
C GLU A 39 3.17 5.54 26.27
N GLY A 40 3.25 4.51 27.13
CA GLY A 40 3.61 3.15 26.70
C GLY A 40 2.55 2.45 25.82
N GLY A 41 1.26 2.75 26.05
CA GLY A 41 0.16 2.19 25.26
C GLY A 41 0.11 2.79 23.86
N ILE A 42 0.29 4.11 23.75
CA ILE A 42 0.39 4.82 22.48
C ILE A 42 1.58 4.29 21.68
N ALA A 43 2.78 4.24 22.27
CA ALA A 43 3.99 3.82 21.58
C ALA A 43 3.85 2.42 20.95
N ARG A 44 3.25 1.46 21.66
CA ARG A 44 3.02 0.12 21.15
C ARG A 44 2.06 0.10 19.95
N LEU A 45 0.95 0.83 20.05
CA LEU A 45 -0.03 0.91 18.96
C LEU A 45 0.53 1.64 17.74
N THR A 46 1.28 2.74 17.93
CA THR A 46 2.00 3.43 16.87
C THR A 46 2.93 2.48 16.12
N GLN A 47 3.71 1.68 16.86
CA GLN A 47 4.66 0.75 16.24
C GLN A 47 3.97 -0.37 15.44
N LEU A 48 2.84 -0.88 15.95
CA LEU A 48 2.04 -1.87 15.21
C LEU A 48 1.48 -1.26 13.92
N LEU A 49 0.99 -0.02 13.98
CA LEU A 49 0.45 0.68 12.83
C LEU A 49 1.53 1.00 11.79
N LEU A 50 2.73 1.42 12.21
CA LEU A 50 3.87 1.65 11.33
C LEU A 50 4.26 0.38 10.55
N ARG A 51 4.37 -0.76 11.25
CA ARG A 51 4.72 -2.05 10.61
C ARG A 51 3.64 -2.51 9.64
N SER A 52 2.36 -2.32 10.00
CA SER A 52 1.24 -2.61 9.10
C SER A 52 1.32 -1.75 7.83
N ARG A 53 1.58 -0.45 7.98
CA ARG A 53 1.75 0.49 6.86
C ARG A 53 2.87 0.04 5.91
N GLU A 54 4.04 -0.23 6.47
CA GLU A 54 5.20 -0.66 5.71
C GLU A 54 4.91 -1.95 4.93
N ALA A 55 4.37 -2.98 5.60
CA ALA A 55 4.04 -4.25 4.95
C ALA A 55 2.96 -4.14 3.86
N ALA A 56 2.08 -3.14 3.93
CA ALA A 56 1.04 -2.93 2.93
C ALA A 56 1.50 -2.08 1.73
N ILE A 57 2.33 -1.05 1.97
CA ILE A 57 2.72 -0.09 0.94
C ILE A 57 3.97 -0.55 0.18
N THR A 58 4.99 -1.06 0.87
CA THR A 58 6.28 -1.41 0.26
C THR A 58 6.13 -2.40 -0.92
N PRO A 59 5.34 -3.49 -0.83
CA PRO A 59 5.18 -4.41 -1.96
C PRO A 59 4.53 -3.75 -3.19
N LEU A 60 3.63 -2.78 -2.98
CA LEU A 60 3.00 -2.04 -4.07
C LEU A 60 3.99 -1.07 -4.73
N GLN A 61 4.94 -0.53 -3.97
CA GLN A 61 6.02 0.32 -4.50
C GLN A 61 7.06 -0.51 -5.26
N GLU A 62 7.49 -1.65 -4.73
CA GLU A 62 8.47 -2.54 -5.36
C GLU A 62 7.95 -3.12 -6.69
N GLU A 63 6.65 -3.43 -6.78
CA GLU A 63 6.02 -3.86 -8.04
C GLU A 63 6.03 -2.75 -9.12
N ILE A 64 6.23 -1.46 -8.77
CA ILE A 64 6.46 -0.38 -9.75
C ILE A 64 7.79 -0.59 -10.48
N GLU A 65 8.79 -1.12 -9.76
CA GLU A 65 10.15 -1.31 -10.27
C GLU A 65 10.33 -2.65 -10.99
N ALA A 66 9.49 -3.64 -10.70
CA ALA A 66 9.52 -4.93 -11.38
C ALA A 66 8.92 -4.84 -12.80
N PRO A 67 9.58 -5.40 -13.84
CA PRO A 67 8.98 -5.51 -15.15
C PRO A 67 7.74 -6.42 -15.07
N LEU A 68 6.56 -5.87 -15.42
CA LEU A 68 5.30 -6.61 -15.45
C LEU A 68 5.47 -7.92 -16.23
N ILE A 69 5.49 -9.05 -15.51
CA ILE A 69 5.62 -10.40 -16.08
C ILE A 69 4.30 -10.73 -16.78
N THR A 70 4.06 -10.17 -17.97
CA THR A 70 3.01 -10.65 -18.85
C THR A 70 3.52 -11.88 -19.58
N ARG A 71 3.64 -13.02 -18.88
CA ARG A 71 3.75 -14.31 -19.57
C ARG A 71 2.44 -14.53 -20.31
N ALA A 72 2.49 -14.58 -21.64
CA ALA A 72 1.37 -15.07 -22.44
C ALA A 72 1.09 -16.52 -22.00
N PRO A 73 -0.18 -16.96 -21.95
CA PRO A 73 -0.47 -18.37 -21.75
C PRO A 73 0.24 -19.15 -22.86
N GLU A 74 1.02 -20.17 -22.49
CA GLU A 74 1.55 -21.12 -23.46
C GLU A 74 0.36 -21.73 -24.20
N ALA A 75 0.25 -21.46 -25.50
CA ALA A 75 -0.74 -22.10 -26.35
C ALA A 75 -0.43 -23.61 -26.40
N PRO A 76 -1.46 -24.48 -26.39
CA PRO A 76 -1.35 -25.91 -26.13
C PRO A 76 -0.49 -26.69 -27.13
#